data_AF-A0A061A8R3-F1
#
_entry.id   AF-A0A061A8R3-F1
#
_cell.length_a   1.000
_cell.length_b   1.000
_cell.length_c   1.000
_cell.angle_alpha   90.00
_cell.angle_beta   90.00
_cell.angle_gamma   90.00
#
_symmetry.space_group_name_H-M   'P 1'
#
loop_
_entity.id
_entity.type
_entity.pdbx_description
1 polymer ?
#
loop_
_entity_poly.entity_id
_entity_poly.type
_entity_poly.pdbx_seq_one_letter_code
_entity_poly.pdbx_strand_id
1 'polypeptide(L)'
;MMNLYKEYIYMLGQAIIHFQSIERDIKYMIAGMKKGNMKDNFKEVDETIKGLGIAVRELQAIDHENSNHYLSLTQYKLLSQLARKRNYYSHESALNFLYIKDSLASLEFKKEYEKLKNDLESLSRLQREIENTRITLLIQKNKV
;
A
#
# COMPACT_ATOMS: atom_id res chain seq x y z
N MET A 1 -4.47 -14.78 -25.79
CA MET A 1 -5.38 -13.89 -25.03
C MET A 1 -5.74 -14.43 -23.65
N MET A 2 -6.21 -15.68 -23.50
CA MET A 2 -6.49 -16.27 -22.17
C MET A 2 -5.28 -16.23 -21.21
N ASN A 3 -4.05 -16.27 -21.74
CA ASN A 3 -2.83 -16.18 -20.92
C ASN A 3 -2.63 -14.78 -20.29
N LEU A 4 -2.84 -13.70 -21.05
CA LEU A 4 -2.68 -12.32 -20.55
C LEU A 4 -3.73 -11.95 -19.50
N TYR A 5 -4.95 -12.45 -19.63
CA TYR A 5 -5.98 -12.21 -18.61
C TYR A 5 -5.65 -12.93 -17.29
N LYS A 6 -5.16 -14.17 -17.36
CA LYS A 6 -4.68 -14.88 -16.16
C LYS A 6 -3.50 -14.15 -15.52
N GLU A 7 -2.56 -13.67 -16.32
CA GLU A 7 -1.44 -12.85 -15.86
C GLU A 7 -1.91 -11.54 -15.22
N TYR A 8 -2.90 -10.86 -15.80
CA TYR A 8 -3.53 -9.68 -15.20
C TYR A 8 -4.09 -9.97 -13.81
N ILE A 9 -4.91 -11.03 -13.66
CA ILE A 9 -5.50 -11.41 -12.38
C ILE A 9 -4.41 -11.79 -11.36
N TYR A 10 -3.37 -12.50 -11.80
CA TYR A 10 -2.22 -12.84 -10.96
C TYR A 10 -1.47 -11.59 -10.47
N MET A 11 -1.15 -10.66 -11.38
CA MET A 11 -0.52 -9.38 -11.04
C MET A 11 -1.40 -8.53 -10.12
N LEU A 12 -2.72 -8.56 -10.32
CA LEU A 12 -3.67 -7.82 -9.49
C LEU A 12 -3.64 -8.38 -8.07
N GLY A 13 -3.67 -9.71 -7.91
CA GLY A 13 -3.50 -10.36 -6.62
C GLY A 13 -2.20 -9.96 -5.92
N GLN A 14 -1.08 -9.96 -6.64
CA GLN A 14 0.21 -9.50 -6.10
C GLN A 14 0.18 -8.03 -5.67
N ALA A 15 -0.42 -7.15 -6.48
CA ALA A 15 -0.54 -5.74 -6.14
C ALA A 15 -1.35 -5.55 -4.85
N ILE A 16 -2.48 -6.26 -4.70
CA ILE A 16 -3.28 -6.24 -3.47
C ILE A 16 -2.48 -6.71 -2.25
N ILE A 17 -1.69 -7.77 -2.39
CA ILE A 17 -0.81 -8.25 -1.31
C ILE A 17 0.22 -7.18 -0.91
N HIS A 18 0.85 -6.52 -1.88
CA HIS A 18 1.78 -5.42 -1.58
C HIS A 18 1.09 -4.26 -0.86
N PHE A 19 -0.10 -3.84 -1.30
CA PHE A 19 -0.86 -2.79 -0.61
C PHE A 19 -1.21 -3.17 0.84
N GLN A 20 -1.62 -4.41 1.08
CA GLN A 20 -1.95 -4.91 2.42
C GLN A 20 -0.71 -4.98 3.32
N SER A 21 0.43 -5.41 2.77
CA SER A 21 1.71 -5.46 3.49
C SER A 21 2.15 -4.05 3.91
N ILE A 22 2.13 -3.09 2.98
CA ILE A 22 2.45 -1.69 3.26
C ILE A 22 1.50 -1.10 4.31
N GLU A 23 0.19 -1.34 4.21
CA GLU A 23 -0.77 -0.88 5.22
C GLU A 23 -0.44 -1.43 6.61
N ARG A 24 -0.11 -2.72 6.69
CA ARG A 24 0.24 -3.37 7.95
C ARG A 24 1.54 -2.82 8.54
N ASP A 25 2.54 -2.55 7.71
CA ASP A 25 3.80 -1.98 8.16
C ASP A 25 3.63 -0.57 8.70
N ILE A 26 2.82 0.26 8.04
CA ILE A 26 2.46 1.60 8.51
C ILE A 26 1.73 1.51 9.86
N LYS A 27 0.80 0.56 10.03
CA LYS A 27 0.12 0.33 11.31
C LYS A 27 1.10 -0.04 12.42
N TYR A 28 2.09 -0.88 12.14
CA TYR A 28 3.16 -1.19 13.09
C TYR A 28 3.99 0.05 13.45
N MET A 29 4.31 0.90 12.47
CA MET A 29 5.04 2.15 12.73
C MET A 29 4.25 3.06 13.68
N ILE A 30 2.96 3.27 13.42
CA ILE A 30 2.07 4.07 14.29
C ILE A 30 2.04 3.48 15.71
N ALA A 31 1.82 2.16 15.84
CA ALA A 31 1.77 1.49 17.14
C ALA A 31 3.10 1.60 17.91
N GLY A 32 4.23 1.53 17.20
CA GLY A 32 5.57 1.67 17.77
C GLY A 32 5.90 3.08 18.21
N MET A 33 5.30 4.09 17.59
CA MET A 33 5.43 5.49 18.00
C MET A 33 4.62 5.83 19.25
N LYS A 34 3.53 5.10 19.53
CA LYS A 34 2.74 5.27 20.76
C LYS A 34 3.50 4.79 22.00
N LYS A 35 3.31 5.49 23.13
CA LYS A 35 3.79 5.04 24.45
C LYS A 35 3.04 3.78 24.89
N GLY A 36 3.61 3.00 25.80
CA GLY A 36 2.95 1.79 26.34
C GLY A 36 3.31 0.49 25.62
N ASN A 37 2.47 -0.54 25.77
CA ASN A 37 2.72 -1.88 25.27
C ASN A 37 2.49 -1.98 23.75
N MET A 38 3.45 -2.56 23.02
CA MET A 38 3.38 -2.65 21.56
C MET A 38 2.18 -3.46 21.04
N LYS A 39 1.86 -4.58 21.70
CA LYS A 39 0.79 -5.48 21.29
C LYS A 39 -0.57 -4.82 21.45
N ASP A 40 -0.77 -4.11 22.56
CA ASP A 40 -2.01 -3.38 22.83
C ASP A 40 -2.17 -2.21 21.88
N ASN A 41 -1.09 -1.43 21.66
CA ASN A 41 -1.08 -0.33 20.69
C ASN A 41 -1.39 -0.82 19.28
N PHE A 42 -0.82 -1.95 18.85
CA PHE A 42 -1.08 -2.50 17.52
C PHE A 42 -2.52 -2.98 17.39
N LYS A 43 -3.06 -3.65 18.43
CA LYS A 43 -4.47 -4.07 18.45
C LYS A 43 -5.40 -2.87 18.29
N GLU A 44 -5.19 -1.82 19.07
CA GLU A 44 -5.96 -0.58 18.98
C GLU A 44 -5.85 0.05 17.58
N VAL A 45 -4.63 0.16 17.05
CA VAL A 45 -4.40 0.71 15.70
C VAL A 45 -5.10 -0.13 14.63
N ASP A 46 -5.04 -1.45 14.70
CA ASP A 46 -5.68 -2.31 13.70
C ASP A 46 -7.21 -2.27 13.78
N GLU A 47 -7.77 -2.11 14.99
CA GLU A 47 -9.20 -1.96 15.22
C GLU A 47 -9.72 -0.60 14.73
N THR A 48 -8.96 0.48 14.93
CA THR A 48 -9.40 1.86 14.66
C THR A 48 -9.06 2.36 13.26
N ILE A 49 -7.87 2.03 12.74
CA ILE A 49 -7.38 2.51 11.44
C ILE A 49 -7.77 1.51 10.36
N LYS A 50 -8.74 1.90 9.52
CA LYS A 50 -9.20 1.08 8.39
C LYS A 50 -8.72 1.65 7.07
N GLY A 51 -7.86 0.90 6.38
CA GLY A 51 -7.43 1.22 5.03
C GLY A 51 -6.17 2.09 4.97
N LEU A 52 -5.39 1.82 3.94
CA LEU A 52 -4.09 2.46 3.68
C LEU A 52 -4.13 4.00 3.70
N GLY A 53 -5.18 4.62 3.12
CA GLY A 53 -5.27 6.09 3.09
C GLY A 53 -5.45 6.75 4.45
N ILE A 54 -6.12 6.09 5.40
CA ILE A 54 -6.22 6.58 6.79
C ILE A 54 -4.88 6.36 7.48
N ALA A 55 -4.31 5.15 7.35
CA ALA A 55 -3.02 4.82 7.96
C ALA A 55 -1.89 5.78 7.56
N VAL A 56 -1.81 6.17 6.29
CA VAL A 56 -0.79 7.11 5.80
C VAL A 56 -0.93 8.50 6.44
N ARG A 57 -2.17 9.00 6.57
CA ARG A 57 -2.43 10.32 7.18
C ARG A 57 -2.08 10.33 8.66
N GLU A 58 -2.46 9.28 9.38
CA GLU A 58 -2.16 9.15 10.81
C GLU A 58 -0.65 9.02 11.06
N LEU A 59 0.05 8.20 10.27
CA LEU A 59 1.51 8.11 10.37
C LEU A 59 2.15 9.47 10.11
N GLN A 60 1.71 10.20 9.08
CA GLN A 60 2.25 11.52 8.77
C GLN A 60 2.05 12.52 9.91
N ALA A 61 0.87 12.52 10.53
CA ALA A 61 0.58 13.40 11.66
C ALA A 61 1.53 13.14 12.83
N ILE A 62 1.67 11.88 13.24
CA ILE A 62 2.51 11.50 14.39
C ILE A 62 4.00 11.67 14.09
N ASP A 63 4.43 11.39 12.86
CA ASP A 63 5.84 11.53 12.45
C ASP A 63 6.29 13.00 12.39
N HIS A 64 5.39 13.91 12.02
CA HIS A 64 5.67 15.34 11.99
C HIS A 64 5.63 16.01 13.37
N GLU A 65 4.90 15.43 14.34
CA GLU A 65 4.94 15.87 15.74
C GLU A 65 6.27 15.48 16.43
N ASN A 66 6.97 14.48 15.92
CA ASN A 66 8.28 14.07 16.43
C ASN A 66 9.41 14.86 15.77
N SER A 67 10.45 15.20 16.54
CA SER A 67 11.64 15.91 16.03
C SER A 67 12.54 15.07 15.09
N ASN A 68 12.30 13.76 15.02
CA ASN A 68 12.96 12.84 14.08
C ASN A 68 11.91 12.28 13.12
N HIS A 69 11.88 12.83 11.90
CA HIS A 69 11.00 12.36 10.84
C HIS A 69 11.57 11.08 10.23
N TYR A 70 10.79 10.00 10.27
CA TYR A 70 11.15 8.70 9.70
C TYR A 70 10.93 8.64 8.19
N LEU A 71 10.01 9.45 7.67
CA LEU A 71 9.72 9.54 6.25
C LEU A 71 9.75 11.00 5.77
N SER A 72 10.23 11.20 4.56
CA SER A 72 10.17 12.48 3.86
C SER A 72 8.76 12.79 3.35
N LEU A 73 8.48 14.08 3.12
CA LEU A 73 7.24 14.52 2.46
C LEU A 73 7.02 13.84 1.10
N THR A 74 8.10 13.56 0.36
CA THR A 74 8.03 12.86 -0.93
C THR A 74 7.55 11.42 -0.73
N GLN A 75 8.03 10.72 0.29
CA GLN A 75 7.56 9.37 0.63
C GLN A 75 6.08 9.38 1.03
N TYR A 76 5.62 10.35 1.81
CA TYR A 76 4.19 10.50 2.13
C TYR A 76 3.32 10.77 0.89
N LYS A 77 3.81 11.57 -0.05
CA LYS A 77 3.13 11.80 -1.33
C LYS A 77 3.01 10.49 -2.13
N LEU A 78 4.06 9.69 -2.20
CA LEU A 78 4.06 8.38 -2.85
C LEU A 78 3.07 7.41 -2.19
N LEU A 79 3.08 7.32 -0.85
CA LEU A 79 2.13 6.50 -0.10
C LEU A 79 0.67 6.93 -0.31
N SER A 80 0.41 8.24 -0.37
CA SER A 80 -0.93 8.78 -0.67
C SER A 80 -1.37 8.48 -2.10
N GLN A 81 -0.44 8.45 -3.07
CA GLN A 81 -0.72 7.99 -4.42
C GLN A 81 -1.02 6.48 -4.44
N LEU A 82 -0.31 5.67 -3.65
CA LEU A 82 -0.58 4.24 -3.53
C LEU A 82 -1.97 3.95 -2.96
N ALA A 83 -2.41 4.69 -1.94
CA ALA A 83 -3.76 4.54 -1.40
C ALA A 83 -4.83 4.73 -2.49
N ARG A 84 -4.63 5.72 -3.38
CA ARG A 84 -5.51 5.93 -4.54
C ARG A 84 -5.42 4.80 -5.56
N LYS A 85 -4.21 4.31 -5.85
CA LYS A 85 -4.01 3.15 -6.75
C LYS A 85 -4.67 1.89 -6.23
N ARG A 86 -4.59 1.61 -4.92
CA ARG A 86 -5.29 0.47 -4.31
C ARG A 86 -6.79 0.55 -4.58
N ASN A 87 -7.40 1.71 -4.32
CA ASN A 87 -8.84 1.90 -4.54
C ASN A 87 -9.19 1.69 -6.02
N TYR A 88 -8.40 2.29 -6.92
CA TYR A 88 -8.56 2.10 -8.36
C TYR A 88 -8.52 0.62 -8.77
N TYR A 89 -7.51 -0.13 -8.34
CA TYR A 89 -7.38 -1.55 -8.69
C TYR A 89 -8.46 -2.42 -8.04
N SER A 90 -8.95 -2.03 -6.86
CA SER A 90 -9.99 -2.79 -6.14
C SER A 90 -11.40 -2.53 -6.68
N HIS A 91 -11.64 -1.37 -7.28
CA HIS A 91 -13.00 -0.91 -7.61
C HIS A 91 -13.23 -0.56 -9.08
N GLU A 92 -12.20 -0.15 -9.82
CA GLU A 92 -12.37 0.47 -11.16
C GLU A 92 -11.64 -0.29 -12.28
N SER A 93 -10.41 -0.74 -12.06
CA SER A 93 -9.52 -1.22 -13.13
C SER A 93 -10.14 -2.32 -14.00
N ALA A 94 -10.80 -3.31 -13.41
CA ALA A 94 -11.45 -4.37 -14.17
C ALA A 94 -12.69 -3.88 -14.92
N LEU A 95 -13.46 -2.95 -14.34
CA LEU A 95 -14.69 -2.42 -14.94
C LEU A 95 -14.40 -1.65 -16.24
N ASN A 96 -13.20 -1.09 -16.37
CA ASN A 96 -12.79 -0.32 -17.56
C ASN A 96 -12.76 -1.16 -18.86
N PHE A 97 -12.68 -2.48 -18.78
CA PHE A 97 -12.66 -3.34 -19.97
C PHE A 97 -13.66 -4.48 -19.93
N LEU A 98 -14.08 -4.98 -18.75
CA LEU A 98 -14.89 -6.20 -18.64
C LEU A 98 -16.23 -6.14 -19.39
N TYR A 99 -16.83 -4.96 -19.52
CA TYR A 99 -18.12 -4.78 -20.21
C TYR A 99 -18.01 -4.51 -21.71
N ILE A 100 -16.78 -4.47 -22.25
CA ILE A 100 -16.55 -4.24 -23.69
C ILE A 100 -16.69 -5.57 -24.43
N LYS A 101 -17.31 -5.55 -25.61
CA LYS A 101 -17.36 -6.72 -26.49
C LYS A 101 -15.94 -7.11 -26.91
N ASP A 102 -15.60 -8.40 -26.85
CA ASP A 102 -14.25 -8.91 -27.12
C ASP A 102 -13.18 -8.22 -26.23
N SER A 103 -13.54 -7.96 -24.96
CA SER A 103 -12.76 -7.19 -23.98
C SER A 103 -11.28 -7.53 -23.90
N LEU A 104 -10.93 -8.82 -23.95
CA LEU A 104 -9.52 -9.25 -23.86
C LEU A 104 -8.68 -8.92 -25.10
N ALA A 105 -9.31 -8.59 -26.22
CA ALA A 105 -8.66 -8.08 -27.43
C ALA A 105 -8.60 -6.54 -27.47
N SER A 106 -9.34 -5.88 -26.56
CA SER A 106 -9.57 -4.44 -26.61
C SER A 106 -8.33 -3.64 -26.23
N LEU A 107 -8.30 -2.37 -26.64
CA LEU A 107 -7.22 -1.45 -26.29
C LEU A 107 -7.26 -1.11 -24.78
N GLU A 108 -8.44 -1.08 -24.20
CA GLU A 108 -8.69 -0.81 -22.78
C GLU A 108 -8.07 -1.90 -21.90
N PHE A 109 -8.26 -3.19 -22.24
CA PHE A 109 -7.59 -4.26 -21.50
C PHE A 109 -6.06 -4.13 -21.58
N LYS A 110 -5.51 -3.85 -22.76
CA LYS A 110 -4.05 -3.66 -22.92
C LYS A 110 -3.54 -2.48 -22.08
N LYS A 111 -4.29 -1.38 -22.02
CA LYS A 111 -3.95 -0.22 -21.18
C LYS A 111 -3.95 -0.56 -19.70
N GLU A 112 -4.98 -1.24 -19.21
CA GLU A 112 -5.05 -1.67 -17.79
C GLU A 112 -3.95 -2.67 -17.43
N TYR A 113 -3.67 -3.60 -18.34
CA TYR A 113 -2.60 -4.58 -18.19
C TYR A 113 -1.23 -3.92 -18.06
N GLU A 114 -0.84 -3.05 -19.00
CA GLU A 114 0.46 -2.38 -18.96
C GLU A 114 0.56 -1.42 -17.76
N LYS A 115 -0.54 -0.73 -17.40
CA LYS A 115 -0.58 0.12 -16.22
C LYS A 115 -0.30 -0.68 -14.94
N LEU A 116 -0.99 -1.81 -14.75
CA LEU A 116 -0.79 -2.69 -13.59
C LEU A 116 0.63 -3.28 -13.56
N LYS A 117 1.15 -3.71 -14.70
CA LYS A 117 2.50 -4.26 -14.81
C LYS A 117 3.56 -3.25 -14.36
N ASN A 118 3.48 -2.01 -14.84
CA ASN A 118 4.41 -0.93 -14.47
C ASN A 118 4.28 -0.54 -12.98
N ASP A 119 3.05 -0.53 -12.47
CA ASP A 119 2.78 -0.21 -11.07
C ASP A 119 3.30 -1.30 -10.12
N LEU A 120 3.26 -2.57 -10.52
CA LEU A 120 3.70 -3.69 -9.70
C LEU A 120 5.19 -3.65 -9.38
N GLU A 121 6.02 -3.30 -10.36
CA GLU A 121 7.47 -3.14 -10.14
C GLU A 121 7.75 -2.08 -9.07
N SER A 122 7.09 -0.92 -9.20
CA SER A 122 7.21 0.18 -8.24
C SER A 122 6.68 -0.19 -6.84
N LEU A 123 5.59 -0.96 -6.77
CA LEU A 123 5.01 -1.44 -5.52
C LEU A 123 5.97 -2.36 -4.75
N SER A 124 6.62 -3.30 -5.43
CA SER A 124 7.55 -4.24 -4.79
C SER A 124 8.75 -3.54 -4.16
N ARG A 125 9.22 -2.45 -4.79
CA ARG A 125 10.32 -1.63 -4.27
C ARG A 125 9.86 -0.84 -3.05
N LEU A 126 8.73 -0.17 -3.15
CA LEU A 126 8.20 0.65 -2.06
C LEU A 126 7.83 -0.19 -0.83
N GLN A 127 7.30 -1.40 -1.02
CA GLN A 127 7.05 -2.33 0.08
C GLN A 127 8.32 -2.65 0.87
N ARG A 128 9.44 -2.91 0.19
CA ARG A 128 10.73 -3.15 0.85
C ARG A 128 11.27 -1.91 1.57
N GLU A 129 11.11 -0.73 0.96
CA GLU A 129 11.53 0.53 1.59
C GLU A 129 10.76 0.79 2.88
N ILE A 130 9.43 0.62 2.88
CA ILE A 130 8.58 0.80 4.06
C ILE A 130 8.87 -0.25 5.14
N GLU A 131 9.07 -1.51 4.75
CA GLU A 131 9.45 -2.56 5.68
C GLU A 131 10.76 -2.23 6.43
N ASN A 132 11.77 -1.76 5.70
CA ASN A 132 13.05 -1.35 6.28
C ASN A 132 12.90 -0.15 7.23
N THR A 133 12.07 0.84 6.85
CA THR A 133 11.74 1.96 7.74
C THR A 133 11.03 1.48 9.00
N ARG A 134 10.06 0.57 8.88
CA ARG A 134 9.36 -0.04 10.03
C ARG A 134 10.34 -0.72 10.98
N ILE A 135 11.23 -1.58 10.46
CA ILE A 135 12.22 -2.28 11.29
C ILE A 135 13.11 -1.29 12.03
N THR A 136 13.65 -0.29 11.31
CA THR A 136 14.52 0.74 11.89
C THR A 136 13.80 1.50 13.02
N LEU A 137 12.55 1.91 12.78
CA LEU A 137 11.73 2.60 13.77
C LEU A 137 11.50 1.75 15.02
N LEU A 138 11.09 0.49 14.85
CA LEU A 138 10.78 -0.38 16.00
C LEU A 138 12.02 -0.68 16.85
N ILE A 139 13.19 -0.84 16.22
CA ILE A 139 14.46 -0.99 16.94
C ILE A 139 14.75 0.27 17.77
N GLN A 140 14.67 1.45 17.16
CA GLN A 140 14.93 2.73 17.87
C GLN A 140 13.96 2.98 19.03
N LYS A 141 12.73 2.48 18.94
CA LYS A 141 11.71 2.60 19.99
C LYS A 141 11.77 1.47 21.03
N ASN A 142 12.73 0.54 20.92
CA ASN A 142 12.84 -0.67 21.75
C ASN A 142 11.53 -1.48 21.78
N LYS A 143 10.94 -1.71 20.61
CA LYS A 143 9.66 -2.43 20.39
C LYS A 143 9.83 -3.77 19.67
N VAL A 144 11.07 -4.22 19.49
CA VAL A 144 11.44 -5.52 18.91
C VAL A 144 11.75 -6.50 20.03
#